data_AF-A0A653PBJ8-F1
#
_entry.id   AF-A0A653PBJ8-F1
#
_cell.length_a   1.000
_cell.length_b   1.000
_cell.length_c   1.000
_cell.angle_alpha   90.00
_cell.angle_beta   90.00
_cell.angle_gamma   90.00
#
_symmetry.space_group_name_H-M   'P 1'
#
loop_
_entity.id
_entity.type
_entity.pdbx_description
1 polymer ?
#
loop_
_entity_poly.entity_id
_entity_poly.type
_entity_poly.pdbx_seq_one_letter_code
_entity_poly.pdbx_strand_id
1 'polypeptide(L)'
;MVVLQPMEKFLVVLKGLGFFLLLSALLFIAQWQLAENNVVVLNYKIHILIFFITLISLVTILVVFALEKKNIIGFIFLGFVVFKIFAIGYIAVFQKDFELNIIPYFVIYWIYLLIEVVFVLKLVKKQD
;
A
#
# COMPACT_ATOMS: atom_id res chain seq x y z
N MET A 1 -1.31 -5.37 -28.96
CA MET A 1 -0.45 -5.18 -27.77
C MET A 1 0.44 -3.98 -28.03
N VAL A 2 0.22 -2.89 -27.31
CA VAL A 2 1.10 -1.71 -27.39
C VAL A 2 2.26 -1.94 -26.41
N VAL A 3 3.46 -2.17 -26.93
CA VAL A 3 4.67 -2.28 -26.10
C VAL A 3 5.08 -0.87 -25.69
N LEU A 4 4.92 -0.52 -24.41
CA LEU A 4 5.35 0.78 -23.88
C LEU A 4 6.86 0.95 -24.05
N GLN A 5 7.28 2.14 -24.48
CA GLN A 5 8.69 2.48 -24.56
C GLN A 5 9.32 2.54 -23.16
N PRO A 6 10.64 2.31 -23.01
CA PRO A 6 11.31 2.31 -21.70
C PRO A 6 11.06 3.58 -20.88
N MET A 7 11.05 4.75 -21.54
CA MET A 7 10.77 6.04 -20.91
C MET A 7 9.34 6.13 -20.38
N GLU A 8 8.37 5.59 -21.11
CA GLU A 8 6.96 5.58 -20.68
C GLU A 8 6.75 4.68 -19.46
N LYS A 9 7.40 3.50 -19.44
CA LYS A 9 7.38 2.59 -18.28
C LYS A 9 7.94 3.26 -17.04
N PHE A 10 9.10 3.92 -17.17
CA PHE A 10 9.72 4.65 -16.07
C PHE A 10 8.79 5.73 -15.52
N LEU A 11 8.14 6.51 -16.39
CA LEU A 11 7.16 7.52 -15.98
C LEU A 11 5.94 6.91 -15.27
N VAL A 12 5.46 5.73 -15.71
CA VAL A 12 4.36 5.03 -15.04
C VAL A 12 4.77 4.59 -13.63
N VAL A 13 5.97 4.01 -13.48
CA VAL A 13 6.53 3.61 -12.18
C VAL A 13 6.64 4.80 -11.25
N LEU A 14 7.26 5.90 -11.72
CA LEU A 14 7.48 7.10 -10.93
C LEU A 14 6.16 7.76 -10.51
N LYS A 15 5.20 7.89 -11.43
CA LYS A 15 3.86 8.42 -11.11
C LYS A 15 3.12 7.55 -10.11
N GLY A 16 3.26 6.22 -10.22
CA GLY A 16 2.68 5.27 -9.28
C GLY A 16 3.22 5.44 -7.87
N LEU A 17 4.54 5.45 -7.72
CA LEU A 17 5.21 5.67 -6.44
C LEU A 17 4.89 7.05 -5.88
N GLY A 18 4.98 8.10 -6.69
CA GLY A 18 4.67 9.46 -6.27
C GLY A 18 3.23 9.60 -5.77
N PHE A 19 2.27 9.00 -6.47
CA PHE A 19 0.86 9.00 -6.05
C PHE A 19 0.66 8.24 -4.73
N PHE A 20 1.29 7.08 -4.58
CA PHE A 20 1.25 6.31 -3.34
C PHE A 20 1.82 7.09 -2.15
N LEU A 21 3.01 7.70 -2.34
CA LEU A 21 3.67 8.49 -1.30
C LEU A 21 2.85 9.73 -0.93
N LEU A 22 2.24 10.40 -1.91
CA LEU A 22 1.34 11.52 -1.67
C LEU A 22 0.16 11.11 -0.79
N LEU A 23 -0.52 10.02 -1.14
CA LEU A 23 -1.66 9.53 -0.34
C LEU A 23 -1.23 9.07 1.05
N SER A 24 -0.08 8.43 1.16
CA SER A 24 0.50 8.03 2.45
C SER A 24 0.76 9.25 3.33
N ALA A 25 1.37 10.30 2.77
CA ALA A 25 1.61 11.56 3.47
C ALA A 25 0.30 12.19 3.96
N LEU A 26 -0.76 12.19 3.14
CA LEU A 26 -2.08 12.66 3.55
C LEU A 26 -2.66 11.84 4.71
N LEU A 27 -2.46 10.52 4.73
CA LEU A 27 -2.88 9.69 5.85
C LEU A 27 -2.11 9.99 7.14
N PHE A 28 -0.80 10.22 7.06
CA PHE A 28 -0.01 10.63 8.22
C PHE A 28 -0.45 12.01 8.75
N ILE A 29 -0.72 12.96 7.85
CA ILE A 29 -1.27 14.27 8.22
C ILE A 29 -2.65 14.12 8.87
N ALA A 30 -3.52 13.28 8.31
CA ALA A 30 -4.85 13.03 8.85
C ALA A 30 -4.77 12.40 10.26
N GLN A 31 -3.90 11.41 10.47
CA GLN A 31 -3.65 10.85 11.80
C GLN A 31 -3.15 11.94 12.77
N TRP A 32 -2.22 12.79 12.34
CA TRP A 32 -1.70 13.87 13.17
C TRP A 32 -2.77 14.87 13.57
N GLN A 33 -3.60 15.31 12.62
CA GLN A 33 -4.72 16.21 12.90
C GLN A 33 -5.75 15.59 13.85
N LEU A 34 -6.06 14.30 13.70
CA LEU A 34 -6.98 13.60 14.62
C LEU A 34 -6.42 13.50 16.04
N ALA A 35 -5.11 13.32 16.18
CA ALA A 35 -4.45 13.28 17.47
C ALA A 35 -4.43 14.67 18.13
N GLU A 36 -4.10 15.73 17.39
CA GLU A 36 -4.05 17.11 17.88
C GLU A 36 -5.42 17.60 18.38
N ASN A 37 -6.49 17.18 17.71
CA ASN A 37 -7.87 17.51 18.10
C ASN A 37 -8.46 16.56 19.16
N ASN A 38 -7.65 15.68 19.77
CA ASN A 38 -8.07 14.68 20.77
C ASN A 38 -9.22 13.76 20.30
N VAL A 39 -9.36 13.53 18.99
CA VAL A 39 -10.40 12.66 18.42
C VAL A 39 -9.97 11.20 18.48
N VAL A 40 -8.78 10.89 17.95
CA VAL A 40 -8.18 9.55 17.97
C VAL A 40 -6.66 9.68 18.09
N VAL A 41 -6.08 9.07 19.12
CA VAL A 41 -4.62 9.06 19.34
C VAL A 41 -4.08 7.67 19.01
N LEU A 42 -3.47 7.54 17.84
CA LEU A 42 -2.87 6.29 17.37
C LEU A 42 -1.35 6.33 17.50
N ASN A 43 -0.77 5.21 17.91
CA ASN A 43 0.67 4.96 17.82
C ASN A 43 1.13 4.96 16.35
N TYR A 44 2.00 5.91 15.98
CA TYR A 44 2.58 6.04 14.64
C TYR A 44 3.41 4.84 14.19
N LYS A 45 3.99 4.07 15.12
CA LYS A 45 4.80 2.89 14.76
C LYS A 45 3.99 1.86 14.00
N ILE A 46 2.72 1.66 14.38
CA ILE A 46 1.81 0.74 13.70
C ILE A 46 1.48 1.26 12.29
N HIS A 47 1.17 2.54 12.14
CA HIS A 47 0.91 3.13 10.82
C HIS A 47 2.15 3.03 9.92
N ILE A 48 3.34 3.30 10.46
CA ILE A 48 4.62 3.12 9.74
C ILE A 48 4.80 1.66 9.27
N LEU A 49 4.49 0.67 10.11
CA LEU A 49 4.55 -0.74 9.70
C LEU A 49 3.59 -1.04 8.54
N ILE A 50 2.33 -0.57 8.62
CA ILE A 50 1.33 -0.74 7.56
C ILE A 50 1.83 -0.09 6.25
N PHE A 51 2.37 1.13 6.35
CA PHE A 51 2.96 1.86 5.23
C PHE A 51 4.08 1.04 4.57
N PHE A 52 5.06 0.55 5.34
CA PHE A 52 6.20 -0.19 4.79
C PHE A 52 5.80 -1.52 4.17
N ILE A 53 4.88 -2.27 4.79
CA ILE A 53 4.38 -3.53 4.22
C ILE A 53 3.72 -3.27 2.86
N THR A 54 2.97 -2.18 2.74
CA THR A 54 2.32 -1.78 1.47
C THR A 54 3.34 -1.29 0.45
N LEU A 55 4.33 -0.50 0.88
CA LEU A 55 5.41 -0.01 0.02
C LEU A 55 6.22 -1.17 -0.59
N ILE A 56 6.58 -2.18 0.20
CA ILE A 56 7.31 -3.36 -0.28
C ILE A 56 6.49 -4.10 -1.34
N SER A 57 5.19 -4.27 -1.11
CA SER A 57 4.28 -4.86 -2.10
C SER A 57 4.29 -4.07 -3.42
N LEU A 58 4.09 -2.75 -3.34
CA LEU A 58 4.06 -1.87 -4.50
C LEU A 58 5.38 -1.86 -5.27
N VAL A 59 6.52 -1.76 -4.58
CA VAL A 59 7.84 -1.81 -5.21
C VAL A 59 8.04 -3.14 -5.92
N THR A 60 7.64 -4.26 -5.31
CA THR A 60 7.76 -5.59 -5.93
C THR A 60 6.92 -5.68 -7.21
N ILE A 61 5.67 -5.21 -7.16
CA ILE A 61 4.78 -5.17 -8.32
C ILE A 61 5.34 -4.29 -9.44
N LEU A 62 5.91 -3.13 -9.09
CA LEU A 62 6.53 -2.20 -10.03
C LEU A 62 7.78 -2.77 -10.71
N VAL A 63 8.62 -3.49 -9.95
CA VAL A 63 9.78 -4.21 -10.50
C VAL A 63 9.31 -5.27 -11.50
N VAL A 64 8.29 -6.06 -11.15
CA VAL A 64 7.73 -7.09 -12.04
C VAL A 64 7.12 -6.46 -13.31
N PHE A 65 6.45 -5.32 -13.17
CA PHE A 65 5.95 -4.54 -14.29
C PHE A 65 7.09 -4.07 -15.20
N ALA A 66 8.18 -3.55 -14.64
CA ALA A 66 9.36 -3.11 -15.40
C ALA A 66 10.06 -4.27 -16.14
N LEU A 67 10.01 -5.48 -15.58
CA LEU A 67 10.54 -6.72 -16.18
C LEU A 67 9.59 -7.36 -17.21
N GLU A 68 8.45 -6.73 -17.53
CA GLU A 68 7.45 -7.19 -18.50
C GLU A 68 6.84 -8.57 -18.18
N LYS A 69 6.89 -9.01 -16.92
CA LYS A 69 6.31 -10.29 -16.48
C LYS A 69 4.84 -10.12 -16.09
N LYS A 70 4.01 -9.65 -17.02
CA LYS A 70 2.61 -9.28 -16.73
C LYS A 70 1.76 -10.41 -16.13
N ASN A 71 2.00 -11.64 -16.58
CA ASN A 71 1.23 -12.82 -16.19
C ASN A 71 1.33 -13.15 -14.69
N ILE A 72 2.36 -12.66 -13.99
CA ILE A 72 2.59 -12.95 -12.57
C ILE A 72 2.22 -11.79 -11.63
N ILE A 73 1.92 -10.59 -12.15
CA ILE A 73 1.59 -9.42 -11.32
C ILE A 73 0.39 -9.72 -10.41
N GLY A 74 -0.67 -10.34 -10.95
CA GLY A 74 -1.85 -10.73 -10.17
C GLY A 74 -1.54 -11.75 -9.08
N PHE A 75 -0.68 -12.73 -9.36
CA PHE A 75 -0.24 -13.72 -8.37
C PHE A 75 0.59 -13.08 -7.26
N ILE A 76 1.51 -12.18 -7.60
CA ILE A 76 2.33 -11.45 -6.64
C ILE A 76 1.45 -10.57 -5.76
N PHE A 77 0.52 -9.83 -6.34
CA PHE A 77 -0.45 -9.03 -5.60
C PHE A 77 -1.24 -9.89 -4.61
N LEU A 78 -1.80 -11.03 -5.06
CA LEU A 78 -2.54 -11.94 -4.19
C LEU A 78 -1.67 -12.48 -3.04
N GLY A 79 -0.43 -12.87 -3.33
CA GLY A 79 0.53 -13.30 -2.31
C GLY A 79 0.79 -12.23 -1.26
N PHE A 80 0.96 -10.97 -1.68
CA PHE A 80 1.11 -9.85 -0.76
C PHE A 80 -0.16 -9.55 0.03
N VAL A 81 -1.36 -9.70 -0.54
CA VAL A 81 -2.62 -9.56 0.20
C VAL A 81 -2.69 -10.57 1.35
N VAL A 82 -2.38 -11.84 1.07
CA VAL A 82 -2.34 -12.88 2.10
C VAL A 82 -1.29 -12.55 3.16
N PHE A 83 -0.06 -12.22 2.74
CA PHE A 83 1.02 -11.82 3.64
C PHE A 83 0.64 -10.65 4.56
N LYS A 84 -0.01 -9.63 4.00
CA LYS A 84 -0.51 -8.46 4.73
C LYS A 84 -1.54 -8.82 5.79
N ILE A 85 -2.49 -9.69 5.46
CA ILE A 85 -3.49 -10.16 6.44
C ILE A 85 -2.79 -10.83 7.63
N PHE A 86 -1.80 -11.70 7.37
CA PHE A 86 -1.01 -12.31 8.43
C PHE A 86 -0.18 -11.29 9.23
N ALA A 87 0.44 -10.31 8.56
CA ALA A 87 1.21 -9.27 9.22
C ALA A 87 0.33 -8.40 10.14
N ILE A 88 -0.87 -8.02 9.68
CA ILE A 88 -1.84 -7.30 10.51
C ILE A 88 -2.35 -8.17 11.66
N GLY A 89 -2.64 -9.45 11.42
CA GLY A 89 -3.02 -10.40 12.47
C GLY A 89 -1.93 -10.54 13.54
N TYR A 90 -0.66 -10.63 13.13
CA TYR A 90 0.48 -10.63 14.04
C TYR A 90 0.54 -9.33 14.86
N ILE A 91 0.46 -8.16 14.20
CA ILE A 91 0.46 -6.87 14.90
C ILE A 91 -0.70 -6.80 15.90
N ALA A 92 -1.90 -7.25 15.52
CA ALA A 92 -3.08 -7.23 16.38
C ALA A 92 -2.93 -8.09 17.64
N VAL A 93 -2.25 -9.24 17.54
CA VAL A 93 -2.03 -10.14 18.68
C VAL A 93 -0.90 -9.66 19.61
N PHE A 94 0.16 -9.07 19.05
CA PHE A 94 1.38 -8.76 19.80
C PHE A 94 1.55 -7.29 20.18
N GLN A 95 0.75 -6.38 19.63
CA GLN A 95 0.79 -4.95 19.95
C GLN A 95 -0.50 -4.52 20.67
N LYS A 96 -0.41 -4.26 21.98
CA LYS A 96 -1.53 -3.81 22.81
C LYS A 96 -2.20 -2.54 22.27
N ASP A 97 -1.41 -1.61 21.72
CA ASP A 97 -1.94 -0.38 21.13
C ASP A 97 -2.85 -0.66 19.93
N PHE A 98 -2.56 -1.72 19.16
CA PHE A 98 -3.40 -2.17 18.06
C PHE A 98 -4.71 -2.75 18.59
N GLU A 99 -4.64 -3.64 19.58
CA GLU A 99 -5.80 -4.28 20.21
C GLU A 99 -6.80 -3.24 20.74
N LEU A 100 -6.31 -2.19 21.39
CA LEU A 100 -7.14 -1.11 21.94
C LEU A 100 -7.76 -0.22 20.85
N ASN A 101 -7.18 -0.19 19.65
CA ASN A 101 -7.59 0.68 18.54
C ASN A 101 -7.78 -0.11 17.23
N ILE A 102 -8.34 -1.33 17.32
CA ILE A 102 -8.47 -2.24 16.17
C ILE A 102 -9.16 -1.54 15.00
N ILE A 103 -10.28 -0.86 15.26
CA ILE A 103 -11.09 -0.24 14.20
C ILE A 103 -10.30 0.84 13.43
N PRO A 104 -9.72 1.87 14.08
CA PRO A 104 -8.91 2.85 13.37
C PRO A 104 -7.75 2.25 12.56
N TYR A 105 -7.01 1.29 13.12
CA TYR A 105 -5.90 0.68 12.39
C TYR A 105 -6.35 -0.21 11.23
N PHE A 106 -7.47 -0.89 11.40
CA PHE A 106 -8.09 -1.65 10.32
C PHE A 106 -8.53 -0.74 9.18
N VAL A 107 -9.12 0.43 9.47
CA VAL A 107 -9.46 1.43 8.46
C VAL A 107 -8.22 1.92 7.72
N ILE A 108 -7.14 2.26 8.43
CA ILE A 108 -5.86 2.65 7.81
C ILE A 108 -5.37 1.55 6.86
N TYR A 109 -5.35 0.30 7.32
CA TYR A 109 -4.97 -0.86 6.51
C TYR A 109 -5.81 -0.98 5.22
N TRP A 110 -7.13 -0.86 5.33
CA TRP A 110 -8.02 -0.95 4.16
C TRP A 110 -7.83 0.18 3.17
N ILE A 111 -7.53 1.40 3.64
CA ILE A 111 -7.21 2.51 2.74
C ILE A 111 -5.94 2.19 1.95
N TYR A 112 -4.88 1.72 2.60
CA TYR A 112 -3.65 1.29 1.91
C TYR A 112 -3.91 0.18 0.90
N LEU A 113 -4.69 -0.83 1.29
CA LEU A 113 -5.05 -1.92 0.40
C LEU A 113 -5.86 -1.43 -0.82
N LEU A 114 -6.81 -0.51 -0.61
CA LEU A 114 -7.59 0.08 -1.70
C LEU A 114 -6.70 0.84 -2.69
N ILE A 115 -5.77 1.66 -2.18
CA ILE A 115 -4.81 2.40 -3.00
C ILE A 115 -4.01 1.43 -3.88
N GLU A 116 -3.52 0.34 -3.29
CA GLU A 116 -2.77 -0.68 -3.99
C GLU A 116 -3.61 -1.42 -5.04
N VAL A 117 -4.85 -1.81 -4.71
CA VAL A 117 -5.78 -2.44 -5.66
C VAL A 117 -6.02 -1.53 -6.87
N VAL A 118 -6.35 -0.27 -6.64
CA VAL A 118 -6.57 0.71 -7.72
C VAL A 118 -5.31 0.86 -8.57
N PHE A 119 -4.14 0.86 -7.95
CA PHE A 119 -2.87 0.94 -8.64
C PHE A 119 -2.59 -0.29 -9.52
N VAL A 120 -2.75 -1.49 -8.98
CA VAL A 120 -2.56 -2.76 -9.70
C VAL A 120 -3.52 -2.88 -10.89
N LEU A 121 -4.80 -2.55 -10.70
CA LEU A 121 -5.78 -2.55 -11.78
C LEU A 121 -5.39 -1.60 -12.92
N LYS A 122 -4.85 -0.41 -12.60
CA LYS A 122 -4.35 0.53 -13.61
C LYS A 122 -3.10 0.02 -14.33
N LEU A 123 -2.20 -0.69 -13.62
CA LEU A 123 -1.00 -1.28 -14.24
C LEU A 123 -1.37 -2.41 -15.20
N VAL A 124 -2.22 -3.34 -14.77
CA VAL A 124 -2.65 -4.48 -15.59
C VAL A 124 -3.33 -3.98 -16.87
N LYS A 125 -4.27 -3.03 -16.75
CA LYS A 125 -4.94 -2.43 -17.92
C LYS A 125 -4.00 -1.73 -18.91
N LYS A 126 -2.82 -1.27 -18.48
CA LYS A 126 -1.84 -0.62 -19.36
C LYS A 126 -0.92 -1.62 -20.09
N GLN A 127 -0.93 -2.89 -19.69
CA GLN A 127 -0.14 -3.96 -20.33
C GLN A 127 -0.96 -4.82 -21.31
N ASP A 128 -2.27 -4.59 -21.41
CA ASP A 128 -3.17 -5.18 -22.39
C ASP A 128 -3.33 -4.26 -23.61
#